data_AF-A0A496TJ65-F1
#
_entry.id   AF-A0A496TJ65-F1
#
_cell.length_a   1.000
_cell.length_b   1.000
_cell.length_c   1.000
_cell.angle_alpha   90.00
_cell.angle_beta   90.00
_cell.angle_gamma   90.00
#
_symmetry.space_group_name_H-M   'P 1'
#
loop_
_entity.id
_entity.type
_entity.pdbx_description
1 polymer ?
#
loop_
_entity_poly.entity_id
_entity_poly.type
_entity_poly.pdbx_seq_one_letter_code
_entity_poly.pdbx_strand_id
1 'polypeptide(L)'
;LRIFNQITETFTVNELAEKVKQVGDKLGYKVKINHIENPRKEAEEHYYNPKYTALIELGLKPHYLTEEVLTGMFKVVERYKSNIQTHKIFRGIKW
;
A
#
# COMPACT_ATOMS: atom_id res chain seq x y z
N LEU A 1 25.39 -17.54 -6.00
CA LEU A 1 24.00 -17.21 -5.59
C LEU A 1 23.57 -15.96 -6.36
N ARG A 2 22.34 -15.91 -6.91
CA ARG A 2 21.77 -14.68 -7.48
C ARG A 2 20.74 -14.14 -6.49
N ILE A 3 20.81 -12.85 -6.18
CA ILE A 3 19.90 -12.17 -5.25
C ILE A 3 19.26 -11.00 -5.99
N PHE A 4 17.94 -10.93 -5.97
CA PHE A 4 17.16 -9.89 -6.64
C PHE A 4 16.18 -9.26 -5.67
N ASN A 5 16.12 -7.93 -5.68
CA ASN A 5 15.05 -7.20 -4.99
C ASN A 5 13.80 -7.22 -5.87
N GLN A 6 12.77 -7.96 -5.45
CA GLN A 6 11.54 -8.12 -6.20
C GLN A 6 10.49 -7.09 -5.77
N ILE A 7 10.70 -5.86 -6.21
CA ILE A 7 9.77 -4.73 -6.10
C ILE A 7 9.78 -3.94 -7.40
N THR A 8 8.70 -3.20 -7.68
CA THR A 8 8.58 -2.36 -8.88
C THR A 8 8.55 -0.87 -8.55
N GLU A 9 8.06 -0.52 -7.36
CA GLU A 9 7.88 0.85 -6.88
C GLU A 9 8.15 0.90 -5.37
N THR A 10 8.55 2.08 -4.90
CA THR A 10 8.65 2.39 -3.48
C THR A 10 7.65 3.48 -3.14
N PHE A 11 6.99 3.33 -1.98
CA PHE A 11 6.09 4.34 -1.44
C PHE A 11 6.31 4.47 0.05
N THR A 12 6.20 5.68 0.57
CA THR A 12 5.96 5.95 1.98
C THR A 12 4.53 5.53 2.36
N VAL A 13 4.30 5.33 3.67
CA VAL A 13 2.94 5.07 4.19
C VAL A 13 1.99 6.23 3.85
N ASN A 14 2.48 7.47 3.90
CA ASN A 14 1.70 8.67 3.59
C ASN A 14 1.32 8.73 2.10
N GLU A 15 2.22 8.39 1.18
CA GLU A 15 1.88 8.34 -0.26
C GLU A 15 0.81 7.30 -0.57
N LEU A 16 0.86 6.13 0.09
CA LEU A 16 -0.19 5.11 -0.05
C LEU A 16 -1.52 5.60 0.53
N ALA A 17 -1.50 6.23 1.71
CA ALA A 17 -2.69 6.78 2.34
C ALA A 17 -3.37 7.81 1.43
N GLU A 18 -2.60 8.70 0.81
CA GLU A 18 -3.16 9.72 -0.08
C GLU A 18 -3.64 9.17 -1.41
N LYS A 19 -2.93 8.22 -2.03
CA LYS A 19 -3.42 7.54 -3.23
C LYS A 19 -4.76 6.85 -2.98
N VAL A 20 -4.89 6.14 -1.87
CA VAL A 20 -6.14 5.46 -1.49
C VAL A 20 -7.25 6.48 -1.21
N LYS A 21 -6.94 7.57 -0.49
CA LYS A 21 -7.90 8.64 -0.21
C LYS A 21 -8.41 9.29 -1.50
N GLN A 22 -7.52 9.66 -2.41
CA GLN A 22 -7.89 10.30 -3.69
C GLN A 22 -8.84 9.43 -4.52
N VAL A 23 -8.53 8.15 -4.68
CA VAL A 23 -9.38 7.22 -5.43
C VAL A 23 -10.69 6.94 -4.70
N GLY A 24 -10.64 6.76 -3.38
CA GLY A 24 -11.84 6.54 -2.58
C GLY A 24 -12.80 7.73 -2.63
N ASP A 25 -12.29 8.95 -2.48
CA ASP A 25 -13.10 10.18 -2.54
C ASP A 25 -13.74 10.35 -3.93
N LYS A 26 -13.02 10.05 -5.02
CA LYS A 26 -13.56 10.04 -6.40
C LYS A 26 -14.71 9.04 -6.58
N LEU A 27 -14.65 7.91 -5.89
CA LEU A 27 -15.68 6.87 -5.90
C LEU A 27 -16.83 7.16 -4.91
N GLY A 28 -16.80 8.31 -4.21
CA GLY A 28 -17.82 8.73 -3.26
C GLY A 28 -17.65 8.15 -1.85
N TYR A 29 -16.54 7.45 -1.57
CA TYR A 29 -16.19 7.05 -0.22
C TYR A 29 -15.67 8.25 0.57
N LYS A 30 -16.12 8.44 1.81
CA LYS A 30 -15.61 9.50 2.70
C LYS A 30 -14.35 9.03 3.42
N VAL A 31 -13.25 8.87 2.70
CA VAL A 31 -12.01 8.31 3.26
C VAL A 31 -11.35 9.32 4.21
N LYS A 32 -10.99 8.83 5.41
CA LYS A 32 -10.27 9.59 6.42
C LYS A 32 -8.91 8.96 6.67
N ILE A 33 -7.88 9.79 6.75
CA ILE A 33 -6.54 9.39 7.17
C ILE A 33 -6.44 9.69 8.67
N ASN A 34 -6.16 8.65 9.46
CA ASN A 34 -5.97 8.75 10.90
C ASN A 34 -4.52 8.41 11.24
N HIS A 35 -3.92 9.16 12.15
CA HIS A 35 -2.62 8.86 12.73
C HIS A 35 -2.82 8.06 14.01
N ILE A 36 -2.13 6.93 14.14
CA ILE A 36 -2.23 6.03 15.30
C ILE A 36 -0.85 5.91 15.96
N GLU A 37 -0.82 5.70 17.27
CA GLU A 37 0.43 5.40 17.98
C GLU A 37 1.06 4.17 17.35
N ASN A 38 2.30 4.29 16.87
CA ASN A 38 2.99 3.20 16.20
C ASN A 38 3.27 2.09 17.22
N PRO A 39 2.69 0.89 17.08
CA PRO A 39 2.98 -0.21 18.01
C PRO A 39 4.35 -0.84 17.76
N ARG A 40 5.08 -0.41 16.71
CA ARG A 40 6.37 -0.96 16.29
C ARG A 40 7.55 -0.09 16.70
N LYS A 41 8.69 -0.75 16.89
CA LYS A 41 9.98 -0.08 17.06
C LYS A 41 10.69 -0.02 15.70
N GLU A 42 10.39 1.01 14.92
CA GLU A 42 10.95 1.24 13.58
C GLU A 42 11.17 2.74 13.33
N ALA A 43 11.98 3.09 12.33
CA ALA A 43 12.22 4.49 11.97
C ALA A 43 11.07 5.03 11.13
N GLU A 44 10.29 5.97 11.66
CA GLU A 44 9.16 6.59 10.96
C GLU A 44 9.62 7.46 9.78
N GLU A 45 10.84 7.98 9.85
CA GLU A 45 11.51 8.67 8.75
C GLU A 45 12.91 8.06 8.56
N HIS A 46 13.20 7.64 7.33
CA HIS A 46 14.51 7.09 6.97
C HIS A 46 14.75 7.20 5.47
N TYR A 47 16.02 7.33 5.08
CA TYR A 47 16.40 7.26 3.67
C TYR A 47 16.15 5.85 3.13
N TYR A 48 15.44 5.75 2.00
CA TYR A 48 15.12 4.50 1.36
C TYR A 48 15.27 4.60 -0.16
N ASN A 49 16.31 3.96 -0.72
CA ASN A 49 16.59 3.94 -2.15
C ASN A 49 17.13 2.56 -2.59
N PRO A 50 16.30 1.51 -2.56
CA PRO A 50 16.71 0.16 -2.96
C PRO A 50 17.00 0.09 -4.45
N LYS A 51 18.01 -0.69 -4.86
CA LYS A 51 18.23 -1.03 -6.27
C LYS A 51 17.39 -2.25 -6.65
N TYR A 52 16.53 -2.15 -7.67
CA TYR A 52 15.62 -3.22 -8.11
C TYR A 52 15.55 -3.40 -9.64
N THR A 53 16.67 -3.16 -10.34
CA THR A 53 16.72 -3.23 -11.82
C THR A 53 16.86 -4.64 -12.40
N ALA A 54 17.38 -5.60 -11.63
CA ALA A 54 17.77 -6.92 -12.14
C ALA A 54 16.61 -7.69 -12.80
N LEU A 55 15.39 -7.61 -12.27
CA LEU A 55 14.23 -8.26 -12.89
C LEU A 55 13.76 -7.56 -14.16
N ILE A 56 13.87 -6.23 -14.21
CA ILE A 56 13.56 -5.43 -15.41
C ILE A 56 14.51 -5.81 -16.54
N GLU A 57 15.80 -5.93 -16.23
CA GLU A 57 16.84 -6.38 -17.17
C GLU A 57 16.60 -7.81 -17.69
N LEU A 58 15.91 -8.65 -16.92
CA LEU A 58 15.48 -10.00 -17.32
C LEU A 58 14.15 -10.02 -18.09
N GLY A 59 13.57 -8.86 -18.40
CA GLY A 59 12.36 -8.73 -19.21
C GLY A 59 11.06 -8.58 -18.41
N LEU A 60 11.12 -8.35 -17.10
CA LEU A 60 9.94 -7.98 -16.31
C LEU A 60 9.31 -6.70 -16.89
N LYS A 61 8.01 -6.78 -17.20
CA LYS A 61 7.18 -5.63 -17.54
C LYS A 61 6.33 -5.28 -16.31
N PRO A 62 6.69 -4.23 -15.54
CA PRO A 62 5.98 -3.93 -14.30
C PRO A 62 4.56 -3.44 -14.59
N HIS A 63 3.63 -3.83 -13.71
CA HIS A 63 2.31 -3.23 -13.62
C HIS A 63 2.31 -2.28 -12.42
N TYR A 64 2.38 -0.99 -12.69
CA TYR A 64 2.47 0.03 -11.65
C TYR A 64 1.14 0.24 -10.91
N LEU A 65 1.21 0.80 -9.71
CA LEU A 65 0.05 1.16 -8.91
C LEU A 65 -0.64 2.41 -9.46
N THR A 66 -1.48 2.21 -10.49
CA THR A 66 -2.27 3.26 -11.12
C THR A 66 -3.60 3.50 -10.39
N GLU A 67 -4.25 4.63 -10.70
CA GLU A 67 -5.62 4.92 -10.26
C GLU A 67 -6.62 3.84 -10.70
N GLU A 68 -6.44 3.28 -11.90
CA GLU A 68 -7.28 2.18 -12.41
C GLU A 68 -7.12 0.92 -11.56
N VAL A 69 -5.87 0.56 -11.21
CA VAL A 69 -5.58 -0.58 -10.32
C VAL A 69 -6.25 -0.38 -8.96
N LEU A 70 -6.10 0.79 -8.35
CA LEU A 70 -6.73 1.13 -7.09
C LEU A 70 -8.26 1.10 -7.18
N THR A 71 -8.83 1.63 -8.27
CA THR A 71 -10.28 1.57 -8.53
C THR A 71 -10.76 0.12 -8.61
N GLY A 72 -10.00 -0.75 -9.27
CA GLY A 72 -10.26 -2.19 -9.29
C GLY A 72 -10.25 -2.81 -7.89
N MET A 73 -9.27 -2.46 -7.06
CA MET A 73 -9.20 -2.91 -5.67
C MET A 73 -10.42 -2.44 -4.85
N PHE A 74 -10.83 -1.17 -4.98
CA PHE A 74 -12.03 -0.65 -4.33
C PHE A 74 -13.29 -1.45 -4.71
N LYS A 75 -13.47 -1.75 -6.00
CA LYS A 75 -14.62 -2.55 -6.48
C LYS A 75 -14.63 -3.96 -5.87
N VAL A 76 -13.46 -4.59 -5.72
CA VAL A 76 -13.34 -5.89 -5.07
C VAL A 76 -13.71 -5.80 -3.58
N VAL A 77 -13.17 -4.82 -2.87
CA VAL A 77 -13.47 -4.61 -1.45
C VAL A 77 -14.95 -4.30 -1.23
N GLU A 78 -15.54 -3.44 -2.05
CA GLU A 78 -16.97 -3.10 -2.01
C GLU A 78 -17.85 -4.35 -2.17
N ARG A 79 -17.53 -5.17 -3.17
CA ARG A 79 -18.27 -6.42 -3.45
C ARG A 79 -18.30 -7.36 -2.25
N TYR A 80 -17.24 -7.39 -1.45
CA TYR A 80 -17.10 -8.29 -0.29
C TYR A 80 -17.14 -7.56 1.05
N LYS A 81 -17.64 -6.31 1.11
CA LYS A 81 -17.57 -5.48 2.31
C LYS A 81 -18.26 -6.10 3.54
N SER A 82 -19.28 -6.94 3.33
CA SER A 82 -19.98 -7.67 4.38
C SER A 82 -19.09 -8.64 5.15
N ASN A 83 -17.98 -9.08 4.53
CA ASN A 83 -17.05 -10.04 5.13
C ASN A 83 -15.98 -9.34 6.00
N ILE A 84 -15.95 -8.00 6.03
CA ILE A 84 -14.96 -7.23 6.76
C ILE A 84 -15.22 -7.33 8.26
N GLN A 85 -14.32 -8.02 8.96
CA GLN A 85 -14.31 -8.06 10.42
C GLN A 85 -13.51 -6.87 10.96
N THR A 86 -14.17 -5.73 11.16
CA THR A 86 -13.55 -4.45 11.52
C THR A 86 -12.64 -4.53 12.76
N HIS A 87 -13.00 -5.35 13.76
CA HIS A 87 -12.21 -5.59 14.96
C HIS A 87 -10.82 -6.21 14.69
N LYS A 88 -10.53 -6.67 13.47
CA LYS A 88 -9.25 -7.26 13.08
C LYS A 88 -8.30 -6.30 12.37
N ILE A 89 -8.77 -5.13 11.91
CA ILE A 89 -7.98 -4.21 11.06
C ILE A 89 -6.80 -3.59 11.82
N PHE A 90 -6.95 -3.36 13.13
CA PHE A 90 -5.86 -2.92 14.00
C PHE A 90 -6.04 -3.55 15.39
N ARG A 91 -4.99 -4.21 15.91
CA ARG A 91 -5.02 -4.88 17.23
C ARG A 91 -4.06 -4.29 18.25
N GLY A 92 -3.26 -3.28 17.88
CA GLY A 92 -2.39 -2.54 18.81
C GLY A 92 -1.36 -3.39 19.58
N ILE A 93 -0.96 -4.56 19.06
CA ILE A 93 0.03 -5.42 19.71
C ILE A 93 1.38 -4.71 19.65
N LYS A 94 1.88 -4.28 20.82
CA LYS A 94 3.17 -3.60 20.96
C LYS A 94 4.32 -4.60 20.84
N TRP A 95 5.39 -4.18 20.17
CA TRP A 95 6.66 -4.92 20.07
C TRP A 95 7.38 -5.07 21.41
#